data_AF-A0A822HHV1-F1
#
_entry.id   AF-A0A822HHV1-F1
#
_cell.length_a   1.000
_cell.length_b   1.000
_cell.length_c   1.000
_cell.angle_alpha   90.00
_cell.angle_beta   90.00
_cell.angle_gamma   90.00
#
_symmetry.space_group_name_H-M   'P 1'
#
loop_
_entity.id
_entity.type
_entity.pdbx_description
1 polymer ?
#
loop_
_entity_poly.entity_id
_entity_poly.type
_entity_poly.pdbx_seq_one_letter_code
_entity_poly.pdbx_strand_id
1 'polypeptide(L)'
;MLYPSDPNDVSFWPNGLGSLTIRGKFQHILLGQYFRERYSTLLNSTYVASEIFVRSSDYDRTLMSAYLTSLGLYPSSKINISIDQFITTNTWPENLPWQPIPVHTVPKSIEHVEFILMIYISSKLIVFDFVSC
;
A
#
# COMPACT_ATOMS: atom_id res chain seq x y z
N MET A 1 -4.47 -0.70 20.99
CA MET A 1 -5.03 -0.31 22.31
C MET A 1 -4.46 1.07 22.64
N LEU A 2 -5.28 1.99 23.12
CA LEU A 2 -4.79 3.26 23.65
C LEU A 2 -4.10 3.00 24.99
N TYR A 3 -3.01 3.72 25.27
CA TYR A 3 -2.35 3.56 26.56
C TYR A 3 -3.24 4.15 27.67
N PRO A 4 -3.10 3.70 28.93
CA PRO A 4 -4.06 4.04 30.01
C PRO A 4 -4.26 5.54 30.29
N SER A 5 -3.33 6.41 29.86
CA SER A 5 -3.37 7.85 30.06
C SER A 5 -3.46 8.64 28.74
N ASP A 6 -3.94 8.02 27.67
CA ASP A 6 -4.07 8.71 26.37
C ASP A 6 -5.10 9.85 26.47
N PRO A 7 -4.73 11.09 26.10
CA PRO A 7 -5.67 12.21 26.10
C PRO A 7 -6.72 12.11 24.98
N ASN A 8 -6.54 11.22 24.01
CA ASN A 8 -7.46 11.04 22.89
C ASN A 8 -8.29 9.78 23.07
N ASP A 9 -9.60 9.89 22.85
CA ASP A 9 -10.50 8.75 22.83
C ASP A 9 -10.45 8.01 21.48
N VAL A 10 -10.95 6.76 21.44
CA VAL A 10 -11.02 5.93 20.23
C VAL A 10 -11.77 6.63 19.09
N SER A 11 -12.77 7.45 19.45
CA SER A 11 -13.57 8.27 18.53
C SER A 11 -12.75 9.31 17.74
N PHE A 12 -11.54 9.66 18.20
CA PHE A 12 -10.61 10.51 17.46
C PHE A 12 -10.13 9.88 16.14
N TRP A 13 -10.21 8.55 16.03
CA TRP A 13 -9.76 7.80 14.86
C TRP A 13 -10.96 7.43 13.99
N PRO A 14 -11.22 8.13 12.87
CA PRO A 14 -12.46 7.99 12.11
C PRO A 14 -12.67 6.59 11.52
N ASN A 15 -11.58 5.88 11.23
CA ASN A 15 -11.62 4.50 10.72
C ASN A 15 -11.24 3.47 11.80
N GLY A 16 -11.17 3.87 13.08
CA GLY A 16 -10.70 3.04 14.17
C GLY A 16 -9.18 2.97 14.32
N LEU A 17 -8.74 2.38 15.44
CA LEU A 17 -7.32 2.25 15.78
C LEU A 17 -6.60 1.28 14.85
N GLY A 18 -5.40 1.65 14.42
CA GLY A 18 -4.57 0.81 13.57
C GLY A 18 -5.04 0.71 12.11
N SER A 19 -6.03 1.52 11.73
CA SER A 19 -6.48 1.67 10.34
C SER A 19 -5.56 2.59 9.55
N LEU A 20 -5.44 2.33 8.25
CA LEU A 20 -4.60 3.12 7.37
C LEU A 20 -5.16 4.55 7.21
N THR A 21 -4.37 5.55 7.60
CA THR A 21 -4.75 6.96 7.49
C THR A 21 -4.75 7.42 6.03
N ILE A 22 -5.47 8.51 5.74
CA ILE A 22 -5.46 9.15 4.42
C ILE A 22 -4.01 9.47 3.97
N ARG A 23 -3.19 10.01 4.87
CA ARG A 23 -1.78 10.30 4.59
C ARG A 23 -1.00 9.02 4.28
N GLY A 24 -1.22 7.95 5.05
CA GLY A 24 -0.62 6.63 4.79
C GLY A 24 -0.98 6.08 3.41
N LYS A 25 -2.25 6.21 3.00
CA LYS A 25 -2.68 5.80 1.65
C LYS A 25 -1.87 6.51 0.56
N PHE A 26 -1.71 7.83 0.67
CA PHE A 26 -0.95 8.62 -0.30
C PHE A 26 0.55 8.27 -0.30
N GLN A 27 1.13 8.05 0.88
CA GLN A 27 2.53 7.60 1.01
C GLN A 27 2.77 6.28 0.27
N HIS A 28 1.84 5.33 0.35
CA HIS A 28 1.96 4.06 -0.37
C HIS A 28 1.89 4.20 -1.89
N ILE A 29 1.07 5.14 -2.41
CA ILE A 29 1.03 5.45 -3.85
C ILE A 29 2.35 6.04 -4.31
N LEU A 30 2.89 7.03 -3.59
CA LEU A 30 4.19 7.64 -3.90
C LEU A 30 5.32 6.60 -3.85
N LEU A 31 5.28 5.69 -2.88
CA LEU A 31 6.23 4.61 -2.78
C LEU A 31 6.19 3.69 -4.01
N GLY A 32 4.99 3.38 -4.51
CA GLY A 32 4.81 2.63 -5.75
C GLY A 32 5.43 3.34 -6.96
N GLN A 33 5.19 4.65 -7.09
CA GLN A 33 5.77 5.48 -8.16
C GLN A 33 7.30 5.50 -8.08
N TYR A 34 7.86 5.63 -6.88
CA TYR A 34 9.29 5.55 -6.65
C TYR A 34 9.87 4.20 -7.10
N PHE A 35 9.20 3.09 -6.79
CA PHE A 35 9.62 1.77 -7.29
C PHE A 35 9.51 1.63 -8.80
N ARG A 36 8.48 2.23 -9.41
CA ARG A 36 8.34 2.23 -10.86
C ARG A 36 9.52 2.91 -11.55
N GLU A 37 9.99 4.03 -11.01
CA GLU A 37 11.18 4.72 -11.52
C GLU A 37 12.46 3.93 -11.25
N ARG A 38 12.65 3.48 -9.99
CA ARG A 38 13.84 2.76 -9.54
C ARG A 38 14.07 1.44 -10.27
N TYR A 39 13.01 0.70 -10.57
CA TYR A 39 13.06 -0.62 -11.20
C TYR A 39 12.59 -0.60 -12.66
N SER A 40 12.55 0.58 -13.29
CA SER A 40 12.11 0.75 -14.69
C SER A 40 12.88 -0.08 -15.71
N THR A 41 14.14 -0.43 -15.42
CA THR A 41 14.99 -1.28 -16.26
C THR A 41 14.80 -2.77 -16.00
N LEU A 42 14.26 -3.14 -14.83
CA LEU A 42 14.06 -4.52 -14.40
C LEU A 42 12.63 -5.00 -14.65
N LEU A 43 11.64 -4.10 -14.52
CA LEU A 43 10.22 -4.37 -14.69
C LEU A 43 9.71 -3.84 -16.03
N ASN A 44 8.85 -4.62 -16.68
CA ASN A 44 8.15 -4.17 -17.86
C ASN A 44 7.27 -2.94 -17.56
N SER A 45 6.96 -2.14 -18.60
CA SER A 45 6.04 -1.01 -18.48
C SER A 45 4.60 -1.42 -18.18
N THR A 46 4.24 -2.64 -18.56
CA THR A 46 2.95 -3.25 -18.28
C THR A 46 3.10 -4.34 -17.24
N TYR A 47 2.03 -4.65 -16.52
CA TYR A 47 2.06 -5.71 -15.52
C TYR A 47 2.25 -7.07 -16.19
N VAL A 48 3.23 -7.84 -15.70
CA VAL A 48 3.48 -9.22 -16.13
C VAL A 48 3.50 -10.11 -14.88
N ALA A 49 2.57 -11.07 -14.82
CA ALA A 49 2.37 -11.89 -13.62
C ALA A 49 3.59 -12.73 -13.19
N SER A 50 4.50 -13.04 -14.12
CA SER A 50 5.75 -13.77 -13.81
C SER A 50 6.87 -12.87 -13.27
N GLU A 51 6.78 -11.54 -13.43
CA GLU A 51 7.83 -10.61 -13.00
C GLU A 51 7.68 -10.21 -11.53
N ILE A 52 6.44 -10.16 -11.05
CA ILE A 52 6.11 -9.64 -9.72
C ILE A 52 5.21 -10.61 -8.95
N PHE A 53 5.58 -10.85 -7.70
CA PHE A 53 4.71 -11.51 -6.72
C PHE A 53 4.55 -10.60 -5.52
N VAL A 54 3.29 -10.30 -5.17
CA VAL A 54 2.94 -9.41 -4.07
C VAL A 54 2.33 -10.22 -2.94
N ARG A 55 2.93 -10.12 -1.75
CA ARG A 55 2.42 -10.73 -0.53
C ARG A 55 2.34 -9.70 0.59
N SER A 56 1.27 -9.77 1.38
CA SER A 56 1.05 -8.93 2.55
C SER A 56 0.52 -9.77 3.72
N SER A 57 0.73 -9.27 4.93
CA SER A 57 0.08 -9.80 6.13
C SER A 57 -1.43 -9.55 6.12
N ASP A 58 -2.19 -10.36 6.83
CA ASP A 58 -3.66 -10.35 6.80
C ASP A 58 -4.26 -9.24 7.68
N TYR A 59 -3.74 -8.01 7.61
CA TYR A 59 -4.33 -6.84 8.25
C TYR A 59 -4.90 -5.87 7.21
N ASP A 60 -6.03 -5.24 7.53
CA ASP A 60 -6.65 -4.28 6.61
C ASP A 60 -5.66 -3.18 6.17
N ARG A 61 -4.89 -2.65 7.13
CA ARG A 61 -3.86 -1.62 6.82
C ARG A 61 -2.81 -2.12 5.84
N THR A 62 -2.37 -3.37 5.95
CA THR A 62 -1.27 -3.92 5.14
C THR A 62 -1.76 -4.33 3.77
N LEU A 63 -2.94 -4.93 3.67
CA LEU A 63 -3.61 -5.22 2.40
C LEU A 63 -3.90 -3.93 1.62
N MET A 64 -4.47 -2.92 2.28
CA MET A 64 -4.72 -1.61 1.65
C MET A 64 -3.42 -0.97 1.16
N SER A 65 -2.38 -0.96 2.00
CA SER A 65 -1.05 -0.48 1.63
C SER A 65 -0.48 -1.21 0.41
N ALA A 66 -0.61 -2.54 0.35
CA ALA A 66 -0.12 -3.34 -0.78
C ALA A 66 -0.80 -2.99 -2.09
N TYR A 67 -2.13 -2.82 -2.09
CA TYR A 67 -2.88 -2.40 -3.27
C TYR A 67 -2.50 -0.99 -3.73
N LEU A 68 -2.30 -0.06 -2.79
CA LEU A 68 -1.95 1.32 -3.13
C LEU A 68 -0.53 1.46 -3.66
N THR A 69 0.42 0.70 -3.12
CA THR A 69 1.76 0.61 -3.70
C THR A 69 1.73 -0.04 -5.08
N SER A 70 0.92 -1.07 -5.28
CA SER A 70 0.74 -1.71 -6.60
C SER A 70 0.14 -0.75 -7.63
N LEU A 71 -0.82 0.09 -7.23
CA LEU A 71 -1.39 1.15 -8.05
C LEU A 71 -0.31 2.16 -8.50
N GLY A 72 0.55 2.60 -7.60
CA GLY A 72 1.67 3.49 -7.94
C GLY A 72 2.73 2.83 -8.82
N LEU A 73 2.93 1.51 -8.65
CA LEU A 73 3.94 0.74 -9.38
C LEU A 73 3.52 0.47 -10.83
N TYR A 74 2.26 0.10 -11.06
CA TYR A 74 1.75 -0.24 -12.39
C TYR A 74 0.49 0.56 -12.73
N PRO A 75 0.63 1.87 -12.98
CA PRO A 75 -0.50 2.69 -13.34
C PRO A 75 -0.89 2.45 -14.81
N SER A 76 -2.19 2.35 -15.12
CA SER A 76 -2.66 2.19 -16.51
C SER A 76 -2.54 3.47 -17.36
N SER A 77 -2.37 4.62 -16.71
CA SER A 77 -2.05 5.94 -17.27
C SER A 77 -1.43 6.83 -16.18
N LYS A 78 -0.90 8.02 -16.50
CA LYS A 78 -0.24 8.88 -15.49
C LYS A 78 -1.18 9.19 -14.31
N ILE A 79 -0.73 8.85 -13.10
CA ILE A 79 -1.42 9.21 -11.86
C ILE A 79 -1.13 10.68 -11.55
N ASN A 80 -2.15 11.54 -11.70
CA ASN A 80 -2.12 12.93 -11.25
C ASN A 80 -3.04 13.06 -10.03
N ILE A 81 -2.52 12.76 -8.84
CA ILE A 81 -3.27 12.87 -7.58
C ILE A 81 -2.60 13.94 -6.71
N SER A 82 -3.35 14.97 -6.32
CA SER A 82 -2.94 15.90 -5.28
C SER A 82 -3.40 15.39 -3.91
N ILE A 83 -2.50 15.42 -2.93
CA ILE A 83 -2.84 15.06 -1.54
C ILE A 83 -3.91 15.98 -0.97
N ASP A 84 -3.89 17.26 -1.32
CA ASP A 84 -4.83 18.26 -0.81
C ASP A 84 -6.26 17.96 -1.25
N GLN A 85 -6.42 17.53 -2.51
CA GLN A 85 -7.72 17.10 -3.02
C GLN A 85 -8.23 15.88 -2.24
N PHE A 86 -7.36 14.89 -2.03
CA PHE A 86 -7.74 13.65 -1.36
C PHE A 86 -8.06 13.86 0.14
N ILE A 87 -7.36 14.75 0.83
CA ILE A 87 -7.68 15.15 2.22
C ILE A 87 -9.01 15.90 2.29
N THR A 88 -9.28 16.79 1.32
CA THR A 88 -10.46 17.66 1.35
C THR A 88 -11.75 16.91 1.00
N THR A 89 -11.73 16.06 -0.02
CA THR A 89 -12.94 15.39 -0.49
C THR A 89 -13.12 14.00 0.11
N ASN A 90 -12.05 13.37 0.61
CA ASN A 90 -12.03 11.96 1.00
C ASN A 90 -12.56 11.03 -0.12
N THR A 91 -12.46 11.47 -1.37
CA THR A 91 -12.91 10.72 -2.55
C THR A 91 -11.72 10.38 -3.45
N TRP A 92 -11.83 9.23 -4.11
CA TRP A 92 -10.92 8.88 -5.20
C TRP A 92 -11.22 9.72 -6.45
N PRO A 93 -10.22 10.04 -7.28
CA PRO A 93 -10.46 10.67 -8.57
C PRO A 93 -11.31 9.74 -9.46
N GLU A 94 -12.24 10.33 -10.22
CA GLU A 94 -13.17 9.57 -11.09
C GLU A 94 -12.45 8.69 -12.12
N ASN A 95 -11.29 9.15 -12.61
CA ASN A 95 -10.47 8.45 -13.60
C ASN A 95 -9.21 7.87 -12.96
N LEU A 96 -9.37 6.98 -11.97
CA LEU A 96 -8.23 6.29 -11.35
C LEU A 96 -7.62 5.28 -12.34
N PRO A 97 -6.34 5.41 -12.72
CA PRO A 97 -5.71 4.49 -13.65
C PRO A 97 -5.26 3.20 -12.94
N TRP A 98 -6.24 2.46 -12.45
CA TRP A 98 -6.05 1.23 -11.70
C TRP A 98 -6.15 0.00 -12.60
N GLN A 99 -5.37 -1.02 -12.26
CA GLN A 99 -5.52 -2.38 -12.78
C GLN A 99 -5.42 -3.37 -11.63
N PRO A 100 -6.14 -4.50 -11.70
CA PRO A 100 -6.09 -5.51 -10.64
C PRO A 100 -4.73 -6.21 -10.61
N ILE A 101 -4.08 -6.16 -9.44
CA ILE A 101 -2.85 -6.89 -9.15
C ILE A 101 -3.12 -7.83 -7.97
N PRO A 102 -2.86 -9.14 -8.09
CA PRO A 102 -3.08 -10.08 -7.00
C PRO A 102 -2.20 -9.77 -5.80
N VAL A 103 -2.79 -9.68 -4.61
CA VAL A 103 -2.09 -9.60 -3.32
C VAL A 103 -2.39 -10.89 -2.55
N HIS A 104 -1.35 -11.67 -2.29
CA HIS A 104 -1.48 -12.91 -1.54
C HIS A 104 -1.32 -12.66 -0.04
N THR A 105 -2.07 -13.40 0.77
CA THR A 105 -1.96 -13.36 2.22
C THR A 105 -2.12 -14.76 2.80
N VAL A 106 -1.80 -14.90 4.08
CA VAL A 106 -2.02 -16.11 4.87
C VAL A 106 -2.73 -15.71 6.16
N PRO A 107 -3.60 -16.56 6.71
CA PRO A 107 -4.30 -16.23 7.97
C PRO A 107 -3.32 -15.86 9.09
N LYS A 108 -3.69 -14.85 9.89
CA LYS A 108 -2.87 -14.35 11.01
C LYS A 108 -2.36 -15.44 11.95
N SER A 109 -3.15 -16.48 12.17
CA SER A 109 -2.83 -17.58 13.09
C SER A 109 -1.62 -18.41 12.67
N ILE A 110 -1.29 -18.42 11.38
CA ILE A 110 -0.16 -19.17 10.80
C ILE A 110 0.91 -18.25 10.23
N GLU A 111 0.75 -16.94 10.40
CA GLU A 111 1.71 -15.96 9.93
C GLU A 111 2.84 -15.80 10.97
N HIS A 112 4.06 -16.13 10.58
CA HIS A 112 5.23 -16.05 11.46
C HIS A 112 5.97 -14.71 11.38
N VAL A 113 5.58 -13.82 10.47
CA VAL A 113 6.28 -12.56 10.20
C VAL A 113 5.27 -11.49 9.76
N GLU A 114 5.26 -10.34 10.44
CA GLU A 114 4.45 -9.19 10.05
C GLU A 114 5.24 -8.32 9.06
N PHE A 115 4.86 -8.33 7.78
CA PHE A 115 5.36 -7.41 6.76
C PHE A 115 4.21 -6.66 6.11
N ILE A 116 4.46 -5.40 5.75
CA ILE A 116 3.51 -4.57 5.02
C ILE A 116 3.44 -5.01 3.56
N LEU A 117 4.61 -5.22 2.95
CA LEU A 117 4.70 -5.57 1.54
C LEU A 117 5.98 -6.36 1.26
N MET A 118 5.82 -7.58 0.76
CA MET A 118 6.88 -8.30 0.07
C MET A 118 6.61 -8.22 -1.42
N ILE A 119 7.50 -7.56 -2.15
CA ILE A 119 7.52 -7.62 -3.61
C ILE A 119 8.70 -8.49 -4.02
N TYR A 120 8.42 -9.60 -4.69
CA TYR A 120 9.45 -10.39 -5.36
C TYR A 120 9.54 -9.87 -6.79
N ILE A 121 10.71 -9.35 -7.18
CA ILE A 121 10.97 -8.92 -8.56
C ILE A 121 12.06 -9.79 -9.15
N SER A 122 11.75 -10.64 -10.12
CA SER A 122 12.73 -11.42 -10.90
C SER A 122 13.89 -11.98 -10.06
N SER A 123 13.55 -12.75 -9.02
CA SER A 123 14.49 -13.39 -8.06
C SER A 123 15.19 -12.46 -7.06
N LYS A 124 14.92 -11.16 -7.05
CA LYS A 124 15.31 -10.25 -5.96
C LYS A 124 14.13 -10.07 -5.00
N LEU A 125 14.37 -10.45 -3.74
CA LEU A 125 13.45 -10.18 -2.66
C LEU A 125 13.59 -8.72 -2.26
N ILE A 126 12.50 -7.97 -2.35
CA ILE A 126 12.40 -6.62 -1.81
C ILE A 126 11.40 -6.70 -0.66
N VAL A 127 11.93 -6.76 0.56
CA VAL A 127 11.13 -6.68 1.80
C VAL A 127 11.07 -5.23 2.22
N PHE A 128 9.87 -4.70 2.41
CA PHE A 128 9.67 -3.41 3.06
C PHE A 128 8.86 -3.57 4.33
N ASP A 129 9.56 -3.42 5.45
CA ASP A 129 8.96 -3.22 6.77
C ASP A 129 8.98 -1.74 7.10
N PHE A 130 7.92 -1.02 6.72
CA PHE A 130 7.63 0.28 7.32
C PHE A 130 6.93 0.07 8.66
N VAL A 131 7.66 -0.38 9.67
CA VAL A 131 7.20 -0.24 11.06
C VAL A 131 7.25 1.25 11.37
N SER A 132 6.21 2.02 11.01
CA SER A 132 5.84 3.35 11.56
C SER A 132 4.73 4.00 10.72
N CYS A 133 3.48 3.78 11.11
CA CYS A 133 2.39 4.76 10.99
C CYS A 133 1.54 4.63 12.26
#